data_AF-A0A1F7QYV1-F1
#
_entry.id   AF-A0A1F7QYV1-F1
#
_cell.length_a   1.000
_cell.length_b   1.000
_cell.length_c   1.000
_cell.angle_alpha   90.00
_cell.angle_beta   90.00
_cell.angle_gamma   90.00
#
_symmetry.space_group_name_H-M   'P 1'
#
loop_
_entity.id
_entity.type
_entity.pdbx_description
1 polymer ?
#
loop_
_entity_poly.entity_id
_entity_poly.type
_entity_poly.pdbx_seq_one_letter_code
_entity_poly.pdbx_strand_id
1 'polypeptide(L)'
;MQVVILYHEHSEHGGVVADFAREFENYKHKKVELVSLESIEGADLARLYGVDQYPAILAMSDTGSLIRMWQGLPLPLMDELSYYIQETQPILAHSGKTIMPLHAATAVI
;
A
#
# COMPACT_ATOMS: atom_id res chain seq x y z
N MET A 1 6.93 -4.50 -0.15
CA MET A 1 6.89 -3.04 -0.47
C MET A 1 5.69 -2.42 0.22
N GLN A 2 5.80 -1.18 0.66
CA GLN A 2 4.76 -0.49 1.42
C GLN A 2 4.51 0.93 0.88
N VAL A 3 3.29 1.43 1.11
CA VAL A 3 2.88 2.77 0.75
C VAL A 3 2.37 3.47 2.01
N VAL A 4 2.95 4.62 2.31
CA VAL A 4 2.56 5.51 3.39
C VAL A 4 2.04 6.82 2.82
N ILE A 5 0.94 7.34 3.36
CA ILE A 5 0.41 8.67 3.04
C ILE A 5 0.57 9.57 4.26
N LEU A 6 1.39 10.60 4.12
CA LEU A 6 1.57 11.67 5.08
C LEU A 6 0.54 12.77 4.82
N TYR A 7 -0.21 13.14 5.85
CA TYR A 7 -1.27 14.14 5.75
C TYR A 7 -1.53 14.85 7.08
N HIS A 8 -2.16 16.01 6.99
CA HIS A 8 -2.72 16.72 8.15
C HIS A 8 -4.17 16.26 8.36
N GLU A 9 -4.45 15.61 9.48
CA GLU A 9 -5.77 15.03 9.77
C GLU A 9 -6.88 16.07 9.79
N HIS A 10 -6.63 17.22 10.42
CA HIS A 10 -7.60 18.30 10.58
C HIS A 10 -7.38 19.40 9.53
N SER A 11 -7.30 19.01 8.25
CA SER A 11 -7.13 19.93 7.12
C SER A 11 -8.15 19.68 6.02
N GLU A 12 -8.33 20.65 5.12
CA GLU A 12 -9.16 20.49 3.91
C GLU A 12 -8.70 19.29 3.06
N HIS A 13 -7.38 19.06 3.00
CA HIS A 13 -6.80 17.93 2.28
C HIS A 13 -6.93 16.59 3.03
N GLY A 14 -7.18 16.60 4.34
CA GLY A 14 -7.34 15.38 5.15
C GLY A 14 -8.55 14.55 4.74
N GLY A 15 -9.66 15.20 4.42
CA GLY A 15 -10.86 14.53 3.89
C GLY A 15 -10.58 13.83 2.56
N VAL A 16 -9.85 14.49 1.65
CA VAL A 16 -9.47 13.93 0.35
C VAL A 16 -8.62 12.67 0.50
N VAL A 17 -7.65 12.69 1.43
CA VAL A 17 -6.79 11.52 1.71
C VAL A 17 -7.59 10.36 2.31
N ALA A 18 -8.46 10.65 3.29
CA ALA A 18 -9.28 9.63 3.93
C ALA A 18 -10.26 8.97 2.93
N ASP A 19 -10.90 9.76 2.07
CA ASP A 19 -11.78 9.27 1.02
C ASP A 19 -11.00 8.43 0.01
N PHE A 20 -9.85 8.92 -0.46
CA PHE A 20 -8.97 8.18 -1.37
C PHE A 20 -8.55 6.83 -0.80
N ALA A 21 -8.10 6.79 0.47
CA ALA A 21 -7.67 5.55 1.13
C ALA A 21 -8.82 4.54 1.28
N ARG A 22 -10.01 5.02 1.65
CA ARG A 22 -11.23 4.20 1.74
C ARG A 22 -11.62 3.61 0.39
N GLU A 23 -11.64 4.43 -0.67
CA GLU A 23 -11.95 3.95 -2.02
C GLU A 23 -10.88 2.99 -2.54
N PHE A 24 -9.61 3.27 -2.26
CA PHE A 24 -8.50 2.40 -2.65
C PHE A 24 -8.65 1.00 -2.03
N GLU A 25 -8.99 0.91 -0.75
CA GLU A 25 -9.27 -0.38 -0.09
C GLU A 25 -10.46 -1.10 -0.75
N ASN A 26 -11.53 -0.37 -1.07
CA ASN A 26 -12.73 -0.93 -1.70
C ASN A 26 -12.46 -1.45 -3.13
N TYR A 27 -11.67 -0.75 -3.93
CA TYR A 27 -11.44 -1.08 -5.34
C TYR A 27 -10.24 -2.00 -5.58
N LYS A 28 -9.19 -1.89 -4.76
CA LYS A 28 -7.96 -2.67 -4.93
C LYS A 28 -7.83 -3.82 -3.95
N HIS A 29 -8.69 -3.89 -2.92
CA HIS A 29 -8.58 -4.85 -1.81
C HIS A 29 -7.21 -4.81 -1.12
N LYS A 30 -6.55 -3.66 -1.19
CA LYS A 30 -5.22 -3.39 -0.63
C LYS A 30 -5.32 -2.19 0.30
N LYS A 31 -4.47 -2.16 1.34
CA LYS A 31 -4.43 -1.05 2.29
C LYS A 31 -3.21 -0.17 2.05
N VAL A 32 -3.42 1.14 2.15
CA VAL A 32 -2.37 2.14 2.31
C VAL A 32 -2.28 2.49 3.78
N GLU A 33 -1.07 2.79 4.24
CA GLU A 33 -0.86 3.27 5.60
C GLU A 33 -1.05 4.78 5.65
N LEU A 34 -1.84 5.25 6.62
CA LEU A 34 -2.10 6.67 6.84
C LEU A 34 -1.34 7.12 8.07
N VAL A 35 -0.46 8.11 7.90
CA VAL A 35 0.35 8.66 8.99
C VAL A 35 0.12 10.16 9.10
N SER A 36 -0.31 10.56 10.28
CA SER A 36 -0.59 11.95 10.64
C SER A 36 0.72 12.74 10.82
N LEU A 37 0.81 13.94 10.24
CA LEU A 37 1.96 14.84 10.41
C LEU A 37 2.04 15.45 11.81
N GLU A 38 0.94 15.38 12.56
CA GLU A 38 0.87 15.74 13.97
C GLU A 38 1.54 14.68 14.87
N SER A 39 1.83 13.48 14.33
CA SER A 39 2.60 12.45 15.02
C SER A 39 4.11 12.64 14.88
N ILE A 40 4.88 12.15 15.86
CA ILE A 40 6.35 12.17 15.81
C ILE A 40 6.85 11.40 14.57
N GLU A 41 6.27 10.22 14.32
CA GLU A 41 6.60 9.38 13.17
C GLU A 41 6.37 10.09 11.84
N GLY A 42 5.22 10.75 11.67
CA GLY A 42 4.91 11.49 10.44
C GLY A 42 5.85 12.66 10.22
N ALA A 43 6.16 13.43 11.26
CA ALA A 43 7.11 14.54 11.18
C ALA A 43 8.53 14.06 10.85
N ASP A 44 8.97 12.94 11.42
CA ASP A 44 10.30 12.37 11.16
C ASP A 44 10.38 11.77 9.75
N LEU A 45 9.35 11.06 9.27
CA LEU A 45 9.27 10.55 7.90
C LEU A 45 9.30 11.70 6.88
N ALA A 46 8.54 12.76 7.11
CA ALA A 46 8.53 13.94 6.24
C ALA A 46 9.92 14.57 6.12
N ARG A 47 10.65 14.70 7.24
CA ARG A 47 12.02 15.23 7.27
C ARG A 47 13.01 14.28 6.60
N LEU A 48 12.92 12.98 6.89
CA LEU A 48 13.82 11.95 6.38
C LEU A 48 13.81 11.88 4.86
N TYR A 49 12.61 11.96 4.26
CA TYR A 49 12.44 11.85 2.82
C TYR A 49 12.34 13.19 2.08
N GLY A 50 12.43 14.32 2.80
CA GLY A 50 12.40 15.65 2.21
C GLY A 50 11.05 16.00 1.57
N VAL A 51 9.97 15.88 2.36
CA VAL A 51 8.63 16.25 1.92
C VAL A 51 8.40 17.75 2.09
N ASP A 52 8.07 18.43 0.99
CA ASP A 52 7.88 19.89 0.94
C ASP A 52 6.40 20.28 0.75
N GLN A 53 5.58 19.41 0.16
CA GLN A 53 4.16 19.66 -0.11
C GLN A 53 3.28 18.51 0.39
N TYR A 54 2.09 18.87 0.88
CA TYR A 54 1.14 17.94 1.48
C TYR A 54 -0.19 17.92 0.71
N PRO A 55 -0.89 16.78 0.66
CA PRO A 55 -0.49 15.48 1.21
C PRO A 55 0.69 14.87 0.43
N ALA A 56 1.40 13.91 1.02
CA ALA A 56 2.51 13.23 0.36
C ALA A 56 2.36 11.71 0.45
N ILE A 57 2.68 11.01 -0.63
CA ILE A 57 2.61 9.56 -0.72
C ILE A 57 4.02 9.04 -0.95
N LEU A 58 4.45 8.12 -0.09
CA LEU A 58 5.77 7.50 -0.10
C LEU A 58 5.61 6.02 -0.44
N ALA A 59 6.11 5.60 -1.60
CA ALA A 59 6.29 4.19 -1.92
C ALA A 59 7.71 3.76 -1.53
N MET A 60 7.81 2.78 -0.64
CA MET A 60 9.08 2.33 -0.07
C MET A 60 9.29 0.83 -0.28
N SER A 61 10.55 0.43 -0.40
CA SER A 61 10.93 -0.98 -0.31
C SER A 61 10.67 -1.51 1.09
N ASP A 62 10.69 -2.83 1.22
CA ASP A 62 10.74 -3.54 2.50
C ASP A 62 11.95 -3.14 3.37
N THR A 63 13.05 -2.70 2.75
CA THR A 63 14.24 -2.17 3.44
C THR A 63 14.15 -0.69 3.82
N GLY A 64 13.02 -0.02 3.56
CA GLY A 64 12.83 1.40 3.86
C GLY A 64 13.54 2.34 2.88
N SER A 65 13.93 1.87 1.70
CA SER A 65 14.44 2.76 0.64
C SER A 65 13.27 3.40 -0.11
N LEU A 66 13.34 4.71 -0.34
CA LEU A 66 12.34 5.42 -1.14
C LEU A 66 12.41 4.98 -2.60
N ILE A 67 11.30 4.50 -3.13
CA ILE A 67 11.17 4.07 -4.54
C ILE A 67 10.53 5.18 -5.36
N ARG A 68 9.45 5.78 -4.84
CA ARG A 68 8.74 6.87 -5.48
C ARG A 68 8.04 7.74 -4.44
N MET A 69 7.91 9.03 -4.76
CA MET A 69 7.21 10.01 -3.94
C MET A 69 6.31 10.86 -4.81
N TRP A 70 5.08 11.09 -4.34
CA TRP A 70 4.15 12.07 -4.89
C TRP A 70 3.85 13.09 -3.81
N GLN A 71 3.77 14.37 -4.16
CA GLN A 71 3.50 15.45 -3.21
C GLN A 71 2.44 16.39 -3.76
N GLY A 72 1.58 16.89 -2.87
CA GLY A 72 0.47 17.77 -3.19
C GLY A 72 -0.68 17.07 -3.89
N LEU A 73 -1.52 17.89 -4.53
CA LEU A 73 -2.63 17.44 -5.36
C LEU A 73 -2.32 17.68 -6.85
N PRO A 74 -2.90 16.87 -7.76
CA PRO A 74 -3.81 15.75 -7.52
C PRO A 74 -3.10 14.49 -6.99
N LEU A 75 -3.85 13.64 -6.27
CA LEU A 75 -3.36 12.32 -5.86
C LEU A 75 -3.12 11.42 -7.10
N PRO A 76 -2.16 10.48 -7.04
CA PRO A 76 -1.89 9.55 -8.12
C PRO A 76 -3.04 8.57 -8.34
N LEU A 77 -3.03 7.93 -9.50
CA LEU A 77 -4.04 6.94 -9.86
C LEU A 77 -3.95 5.70 -8.97
N MET A 78 -5.08 5.09 -8.64
CA MET A 78 -5.13 3.88 -7.83
C MET A 78 -4.35 2.73 -8.47
N ASP A 79 -4.39 2.60 -9.81
CA ASP A 79 -3.61 1.59 -10.52
C ASP A 79 -2.10 1.81 -10.37
N GLU A 80 -1.65 3.06 -10.46
CA GLU A 80 -0.24 3.41 -10.25
C GLU A 80 0.22 3.04 -8.85
N LEU A 81 -0.58 3.39 -7.83
CA LEU A 81 -0.30 3.09 -6.44
C LEU A 81 -0.31 1.58 -6.13
N SER A 82 -1.24 0.85 -6.75
CA SER A 82 -1.43 -0.59 -6.50
C SER A 82 -0.22 -1.45 -6.88
N TYR A 83 0.62 -0.95 -7.79
CA TYR A 83 1.87 -1.60 -8.19
C TYR A 83 2.87 -1.69 -7.04
N TYR A 84 2.85 -0.71 -6.12
CA TYR A 84 3.82 -0.61 -5.03
C TYR A 84 3.40 -1.34 -3.75
N ILE A 85 2.17 -1.88 -3.71
CA ILE A 85 1.65 -2.59 -2.54
C ILE A 85 1.66 -4.08 -2.84
N GLN A 86 2.55 -4.78 -2.17
CA GLN A 86 2.58 -6.24 -2.18
C GLN A 86 1.66 -6.76 -1.08
N GLU A 87 0.60 -7.48 -1.46
CA GLU A 87 -0.13 -8.29 -0.50
C GLU A 87 0.78 -9.41 -0.01
N THR A 88 1.19 -9.34 1.25
CA THR A 88 1.62 -10.55 1.93
C THR A 88 0.35 -11.32 2.24
N GLN A 89 -0.14 -12.11 1.28
CA GLN A 89 -1.19 -13.09 1.54
C GLN A 89 -0.69 -13.96 2.70
N PRO A 90 -1.42 -14.08 3.83
CA PRO A 90 -1.07 -15.08 4.81
C PRO A 90 -1.08 -16.42 4.09
N ILE A 91 0.07 -17.09 4.04
CA ILE A 91 0.13 -18.49 3.63
C ILE A 91 -0.96 -19.21 4.41
N LEU A 92 -2.06 -19.54 3.74
CA LEU A 92 -3.11 -20.36 4.31
C LEU A 92 -2.38 -21.57 4.87
N ALA A 93 -2.38 -21.71 6.20
CA ALA A 93 -2.01 -22.95 6.84
C ALA A 93 -2.94 -23.99 6.22
N HIS A 94 -2.41 -24.75 5.26
CA HIS A 94 -3.11 -25.85 4.62
C HIS A 94 -3.29 -26.92 5.71
N SER A 95 -4.33 -26.76 6.53
CA SER A 95 -4.83 -27.84 7.36
C SER A 95 -5.22 -28.96 6.42
N GLY A 96 -4.57 -30.11 6.63
CA GLY A 96 -4.53 -31.22 5.69
C GLY A 96 -5.90 -31.64 5.19
N LYS A 97 -6.09 -31.53 3.88
CA LYS A 97 -6.96 -32.45 3.16
C LYS A 97 -6.27 -32.86 1.87
N THR A 98 -5.68 -34.05 1.93
CA THR A 98 -5.26 -34.83 0.76
C THR A 98 -6.38 -34.80 -0.27
N ILE A 99 -6.14 -34.13 -1.39
CA ILE A 99 -6.87 -34.38 -2.63
C ILE A 99 -5.88 -35.09 -3.57
N MET A 100 -6.07 -36.41 -3.70
CA MET A 100 -5.39 -37.19 -4.73
C MET A 100 -5.82 -36.62 -6.10
N PRO A 101 -4.90 -36.50 -7.08
CA PRO A 101 -5.29 -36.07 -8.42
C PRO A 101 -6.16 -37.13 -9.09
N LEU A 102 -7.37 -36.74 -9.50
CA LEU A 102 -8.27 -37.53 -10.31
C LEU A 102 -7.83 -37.45 -11.79
N HIS A 103 -7.49 -38.63 -12.30
CA HIS A 103 -7.48 -39.07 -13.69
C HIS A 103 -6.17 -38.99 -14.52
N ALA A 104 -5.83 -40.20 -14.95
CA ALA A 104 -4.77 -40.63 -15.85
C ALA A 104 -4.83 -40.01 -17.25
N ALA A 105 -3.66 -39.84 -17.87
CA ALA A 105 -3.34 -40.42 -19.18
C ALA A 105 -1.95 -39.97 -19.63
N THR A 106 -0.98 -40.87 -19.59
CA THR A 106 0.07 -40.98 -20.63
C THR A 106 0.64 -42.38 -20.51
N ALA A 107 0.14 -43.26 -21.37
CA ALA A 107 0.80 -44.52 -21.66
C ALA A 107 2.10 -44.19 -22.43
N VAL A 108 3.20 -44.75 -21.97
CA VAL A 108 4.52 -44.71 -22.61
C VAL A 108 4.93 -46.16 -22.85
N ILE A 109 5.25 -46.44 -24.12
CA ILE A 109 5.85 -47.63 -24.76
C ILE A 109 5.00 -48.90 -24.87
#